data_AF-A0AA41RQJ2-F1
#
_entry.id   AF-A0AA41RQJ2-F1
#
_cell.length_a   1.000
_cell.length_b   1.000
_cell.length_c   1.000
_cell.angle_alpha   90.00
_cell.angle_beta   90.00
_cell.angle_gamma   90.00
#
_symmetry.space_group_name_H-M   'P 1'
#
loop_
_entity.id
_entity.type
_entity.pdbx_description
1 polymer ?
#
loop_
_entity_poly.entity_id
_entity_poly.type
_entity_poly.pdbx_seq_one_letter_code
_entity_poly.pdbx_strand_id
1 'polypeptide(L)'
;KEYFEITWASMRAKVEPSVAERMVMKHKDYFTNGRVVMSSAVGVTESEVLTADGESIPYDYLVIATGHNDYVPKTRSERIEQYQA
;
A
#
# COMPACT_ATOMS: atom_id res chain seq x y z
N LYS A 1 0.40 -1.19 3.71
CA LYS A 1 0.97 -1.74 2.47
C LYS A 1 1.97 -0.73 1.93
N GLU A 2 3.25 -1.07 1.80
CA GLU A 2 4.33 -0.09 1.51
C GLU A 2 4.56 0.23 0.03
N TYR A 3 3.76 -0.36 -0.85
CA TYR A 3 3.95 -0.30 -2.29
C TYR A 3 2.64 -0.07 -3.03
N PHE A 4 2.77 0.56 -4.18
CA PHE A 4 1.77 0.58 -5.23
C PHE A 4 2.00 -0.57 -6.21
N GLU A 5 0.93 -1.10 -6.79
CA GLU A 5 1.00 -2.14 -7.82
C GLU A 5 0.17 -1.77 -9.04
N ILE A 6 0.73 -2.01 -10.23
CA ILE A 6 0.00 -1.89 -11.49
C ILE A 6 -0.81 -3.17 -11.72
N THR A 7 -2.03 -3.22 -11.20
CA THR A 7 -2.84 -4.47 -11.15
C THR A 7 -3.05 -5.14 -12.50
N TRP A 8 -3.17 -4.40 -13.61
CA TRP A 8 -3.33 -4.97 -14.95
C TRP A 8 -2.09 -5.75 -15.44
N ALA A 9 -0.90 -5.49 -14.89
CA ALA A 9 0.32 -6.22 -15.21
C ALA A 9 0.43 -7.57 -14.47
N SER A 10 -0.46 -7.87 -13.52
CA SER A 10 -0.38 -9.07 -12.67
C SER A 10 -0.35 -10.37 -13.46
N MET A 11 -1.14 -10.46 -14.54
CA MET A 11 -1.17 -11.65 -15.38
C MET A 11 0.14 -11.85 -16.13
N ARG A 12 0.80 -10.76 -16.53
CA ARG A 12 2.11 -10.82 -17.17
C ARG A 12 3.20 -11.21 -16.16
N ALA A 13 3.15 -10.68 -14.94
CA ALA A 13 4.10 -11.03 -13.89
C ALA A 13 4.09 -12.52 -13.54
N LYS A 14 2.94 -13.22 -13.67
CA LYS A 14 2.86 -14.68 -13.49
C LYS A 14 3.64 -15.50 -14.52
N VAL A 15 3.83 -14.99 -15.73
CA VAL A 15 4.54 -15.70 -16.81
C VAL A 15 5.95 -15.16 -17.05
N GLU A 16 6.20 -13.92 -16.63
CA GLU A 16 7.50 -13.25 -16.71
C GLU A 16 7.77 -12.57 -15.35
N PRO A 17 8.40 -13.26 -14.38
CA PRO A 17 8.59 -12.73 -13.03
C PRO A 17 9.35 -11.41 -12.95
N SER A 18 10.20 -11.09 -13.94
CA SER A 18 10.89 -9.78 -14.01
C SER A 18 9.94 -8.59 -14.22
N VAL A 19 8.69 -8.84 -14.65
CA VAL A 19 7.64 -7.82 -14.73
C VAL A 19 7.13 -7.46 -13.32
N ALA A 20 7.16 -8.40 -12.37
CA ALA A 20 6.80 -8.14 -10.98
C ALA A 20 7.64 -7.00 -10.37
N GLU A 21 8.95 -7.01 -10.63
CA GLU A 21 9.86 -5.98 -10.12
C GLU A 21 9.53 -4.57 -10.63
N ARG A 22 9.03 -4.47 -11.87
CA ARG A 22 8.68 -3.20 -12.53
C ARG A 22 7.30 -2.70 -12.12
N MET A 23 6.35 -3.61 -11.87
CA MET A 23 4.97 -3.22 -11.54
C MET A 23 4.76 -2.87 -10.07
N VAL A 24 5.66 -3.30 -9.18
CA VAL A 24 5.59 -3.06 -7.73
C VAL A 24 6.57 -1.96 -7.32
N MET A 25 6.07 -0.76 -7.03
CA MET A 25 6.86 0.44 -6.72
C MET A 25 6.59 0.93 -5.30
N LYS A 26 7.60 1.43 -4.58
CA LYS A 26 7.37 1.95 -3.22
C LYS A 26 6.66 3.30 -3.29
N HIS A 27 5.79 3.57 -2.32
CA HIS A 27 5.10 4.87 -2.25
C HIS A 27 6.06 6.06 -2.18
N LYS A 28 7.22 5.87 -1.52
CA LYS A 28 8.26 6.90 -1.37
C LYS A 28 8.92 7.30 -2.70
N ASP A 29 8.86 6.44 -3.72
CA ASP A 29 9.55 6.69 -4.99
C ASP A 29 8.79 7.67 -5.89
N TYR A 30 7.47 7.80 -5.70
CA TYR A 30 6.62 8.64 -6.54
C TYR A 30 5.85 9.71 -5.75
N PHE A 31 5.60 9.50 -4.46
CA PHE A 31 4.86 10.44 -3.62
C PHE A 31 5.84 11.42 -2.97
N THR A 32 6.20 12.47 -3.72
CA THR A 32 7.24 13.44 -3.33
C THR A 32 6.70 14.60 -2.49
N ASN A 33 5.41 14.90 -2.59
CA ASN A 33 4.79 16.05 -1.92
C ASN A 33 3.79 15.58 -0.87
N GLY A 34 4.27 15.40 0.37
CA GLY A 34 3.43 15.10 1.53
C GLY A 34 4.06 14.08 2.48
N ARG A 35 3.25 13.57 3.40
CA ARG A 35 3.67 12.60 4.43
C ARG A 35 3.06 11.23 4.13
N VAL A 36 3.90 10.22 3.89
CA VAL A 36 3.47 8.82 3.81
C VAL A 36 3.65 8.17 5.17
N VAL A 37 2.54 7.72 5.78
CA VAL A 37 2.55 7.00 7.06
C VAL A 37 2.29 5.53 6.81
N MET A 38 3.22 4.68 7.24
CA MET A 38 3.19 3.24 6.99
C MET A 38 2.62 2.45 8.18
N SER A 39 1.40 2.79 8.58
CA SER A 39 0.70 2.16 9.71
C SER A 39 -0.74 1.81 9.36
N SER A 40 -1.33 0.84 10.05
CA SER A 40 -2.76 0.55 9.92
C SER A 40 -3.56 1.64 10.61
N ALA A 41 -4.56 2.22 9.93
CA ALA A 41 -5.58 3.04 10.59
C ALA A 41 -6.49 2.12 11.41
N VAL A 42 -6.49 2.26 12.73
CA VAL A 42 -7.26 1.42 13.67
C VAL A 42 -8.51 2.12 14.19
N GLY A 43 -8.60 3.43 14.01
CA GLY A 43 -9.77 4.22 14.38
C GLY A 43 -9.83 5.52 13.58
N VAL A 44 -11.04 6.02 13.40
CA VAL A 44 -11.33 7.31 12.77
C VAL A 44 -12.33 8.03 13.67
N THR A 45 -12.02 9.26 14.05
CA THR A 45 -12.92 10.13 14.82
C THR A 45 -13.53 11.17 13.88
N GLU A 46 -14.10 12.26 14.41
CA GLU A 46 -14.57 13.35 13.55
C GLU A 46 -13.42 14.18 12.95
N SER A 47 -12.25 14.22 13.60
CA SER A 47 -11.16 15.15 13.27
C SER A 47 -9.79 14.49 13.11
N GLU A 48 -9.63 13.22 13.45
CA GLU A 48 -8.34 12.53 13.43
C GLU A 48 -8.43 11.04 13.09
N VAL A 49 -7.33 10.51 12.56
CA VAL A 49 -7.11 9.07 12.33
C VAL A 49 -6.12 8.55 13.36
N LEU A 50 -6.50 7.48 14.06
CA LEU A 50 -5.65 6.76 15.01
C LEU A 50 -4.93 5.62 14.30
N THR A 51 -3.61 5.53 14.47
CA THR A 51 -2.79 4.48 13.88
C THR A 51 -2.46 3.37 14.88
N ALA A 52 -2.17 2.17 14.37
CA ALA A 52 -1.77 1.03 15.21
C ALA A 52 -0.48 1.29 16.00
N ASP A 53 0.38 2.17 15.48
CA ASP A 53 1.64 2.54 16.13
C ASP A 53 1.46 3.66 17.18
N GLY A 54 0.21 4.07 17.44
CA GLY A 54 -0.15 5.05 18.47
C GLY A 54 -0.07 6.51 18.04
N GLU A 55 0.11 6.80 16.74
CA GLU A 55 0.01 8.17 16.24
C GLU A 55 -1.45 8.59 16.09
N SER A 56 -1.71 9.88 16.32
CA SER A 56 -2.95 10.53 15.90
C SER A 56 -2.67 11.55 14.80
N ILE A 57 -3.43 11.47 13.71
CA ILE A 57 -3.24 12.29 12.51
C ILE A 57 -4.49 13.15 12.29
N PRO A 58 -4.45 14.47 12.55
CA PRO A 58 -5.58 15.34 12.35
C PRO A 58 -5.84 15.61 10.87
N TYR A 59 -7.09 15.92 10.53
CA TYR A 59 -7.50 16.30 9.18
C TYR A 59 -8.66 17.29 9.19
N ASP A 60 -8.75 18.11 8.13
CA ASP A 60 -9.96 18.88 7.82
C ASP A 60 -10.90 18.10 6.89
N TYR A 61 -10.32 17.25 6.04
CA TYR A 61 -11.03 16.38 5.11
C TYR A 61 -10.39 14.98 5.10
N LEU A 62 -11.23 13.94 5.17
CA LEU A 62 -10.81 12.55 5.11
C LEU A 62 -11.35 11.87 3.85
N VAL A 63 -10.46 11.22 3.10
CA VAL A 63 -10.83 10.34 1.98
C VAL A 63 -10.57 8.89 2.39
N ILE A 64 -11.63 8.08 2.40
CA ILE A 64 -11.55 6.66 2.74
C ILE A 64 -11.41 5.83 1.45
N ALA A 65 -10.26 5.19 1.29
CA ALA A 65 -9.93 4.34 0.14
C ALA A 65 -9.30 3.00 0.56
N THR A 66 -9.85 2.36 1.60
CA THR A 66 -9.27 1.18 2.27
C THR A 66 -9.39 -0.13 1.48
N GLY A 67 -10.21 -0.17 0.44
CA GLY A 67 -10.42 -1.38 -0.36
C GLY A 67 -11.10 -2.53 0.42
N HIS A 68 -10.82 -3.77 0.03
CA HIS A 68 -11.37 -4.99 0.64
C HIS A 68 -10.50 -5.49 1.81
N ASN A 69 -11.06 -6.38 2.63
CA ASN A 69 -10.36 -6.97 3.78
C ASN A 69 -9.64 -8.30 3.47
N ASP A 70 -9.57 -8.70 2.21
CA ASP A 70 -8.81 -9.91 1.84
C ASP A 70 -7.32 -9.75 2.15
N TYR A 71 -6.70 -10.85 2.55
CA TYR A 71 -5.26 -10.87 2.77
C TYR A 71 -4.51 -10.60 1.46
N VAL A 72 -3.60 -9.63 1.51
CA VAL A 72 -2.67 -9.31 0.44
C VAL A 72 -1.26 -9.13 1.00
N PRO A 73 -0.21 -9.49 0.25
CA PRO A 73 1.18 -9.20 0.64
C PRO A 73 1.35 -7.74 1.06
N LYS A 74 1.96 -7.48 2.22
CA LYS A 74 2.06 -6.12 2.78
C LYS A 74 3.37 -5.44 2.41
N THR A 75 4.41 -6.23 2.15
CA THR A 75 5.73 -5.75 1.72
C THR A 75 5.95 -5.92 0.22
N ARG A 76 6.86 -5.12 -0.36
CA ARG A 76 7.22 -5.26 -1.78
C ARG A 76 7.82 -6.64 -2.06
N SER A 77 8.65 -7.15 -1.15
CA SER A 77 9.31 -8.45 -1.30
C SER A 77 8.31 -9.59 -1.31
N GLU A 78 7.39 -9.65 -0.33
CA GLU A 78 6.32 -10.66 -0.30
C GLU A 78 5.47 -10.64 -1.57
N ARG A 79 5.21 -9.43 -2.12
CA ARG A 79 4.44 -9.32 -3.36
C ARG A 79 5.19 -9.86 -4.57
N ILE A 80 6.49 -9.61 -4.68
CA ILE A 80 7.31 -10.11 -5.80
C ILE A 80 7.44 -11.62 -5.72
N GLU A 81 7.64 -12.17 -4.52
CA GLU A 81 7.72 -13.62 -4.28
C GLU A 81 6.46 -14.36 -4.77
N GLN A 82 5.28 -13.73 -4.65
CA GLN A 82 4.02 -14.29 -5.16
C GLN A 82 4.04 -14.61 -6.67
N TYR A 83 4.91 -13.97 -7.45
CA TYR A 83 5.03 -14.19 -8.90
C TYR A 83 6.22 -15.08 -9.29
N GLN A 84 7.00 -15.59 -8.33
CA GLN A 84 8.16 -16.44 -8.58
C GLN A 84 7.87 -17.95 -8.51
N ALA A 85 6.60 -18.32 -8.27
CA ALA A 85 6.12 -19.71 -8.20
C ALA A 85 5.92 -20.36 -9.57
#